data_AF-A0A3D9ZDB7-F1
#
_entry.id   AF-A0A3D9ZDB7-F1
#
_cell.length_a   1.000
_cell.length_b   1.000
_cell.length_c   1.000
_cell.angle_alpha   90.00
_cell.angle_beta   90.00
_cell.angle_gamma   90.00
#
_symmetry.space_group_name_H-M   'P 1'
#
loop_
_entity.id
_entity.type
_entity.pdbx_description
1 polymer ?
#
loop_
_entity_poly.entity_id
_entity_poly.type
_entity_poly.pdbx_seq_one_letter_code
_entity_poly.pdbx_strand_id
1 'polypeptide(L)'
;MPTHTKGCATLTRLERARAETARHLNIIEHQIAARAERMVITFRTKARQFGRGKSTWTPPDEHLYRENLAILRFERRAEIDALARKLARQSAAMEAFRLRPHPDPGAMSQGNATFPVDRGIRWRENLAVQSQASPTRRKAVGGSKGGGL
;
A
#
# COMPACT_ATOMS: atom_id res chain seq x y z
N MET A 1 16.01 -30.12 -16.20
CA MET A 1 14.99 -29.29 -16.89
C MET A 1 14.76 -28.00 -16.10
N PRO A 2 15.16 -26.81 -16.57
CA PRO A 2 15.08 -25.59 -15.76
C PRO A 2 13.73 -24.89 -15.94
N THR A 3 12.73 -25.23 -15.13
CA THR A 3 11.39 -24.62 -15.12
C THR A 3 11.30 -23.29 -14.35
N HIS A 4 12.42 -22.82 -13.77
CA HIS A 4 12.49 -21.59 -12.97
C HIS A 4 12.99 -20.35 -13.76
N THR A 5 13.61 -20.53 -14.94
CA THR A 5 14.23 -19.42 -15.71
C THR A 5 13.20 -18.43 -16.25
N LYS A 6 12.00 -18.91 -16.62
CA LYS A 6 10.88 -18.05 -17.05
C LYS A 6 10.33 -17.17 -15.92
N GLY A 7 10.39 -17.67 -14.67
CA GLY A 7 9.99 -16.93 -13.47
C GLY A 7 10.94 -15.79 -13.15
N CYS A 8 12.25 -16.06 -13.15
CA CYS A 8 13.28 -15.04 -12.90
C CYS A 8 13.24 -13.92 -13.95
N ALA A 9 13.15 -14.25 -15.24
CA ALA A 9 13.10 -13.24 -16.30
C ALA A 9 11.86 -12.33 -16.21
N THR A 10 10.72 -12.86 -15.77
CA THR A 10 9.47 -12.08 -15.60
C THR A 10 9.56 -11.17 -14.38
N LEU A 11 10.09 -11.67 -13.27
CA LEU A 11 10.29 -10.88 -12.05
C LEU A 11 11.26 -9.71 -12.28
N THR A 12 12.39 -9.94 -12.95
CA THR A 12 13.34 -8.87 -13.30
C THR A 12 12.71 -7.77 -14.16
N ARG A 13 11.81 -8.13 -15.08
CA ARG A 13 11.07 -7.15 -15.90
C ARG A 13 10.10 -6.32 -15.06
N LEU A 14 9.38 -6.95 -14.12
CA LEU A 14 8.50 -6.25 -13.18
C LEU A 14 9.28 -5.29 -12.27
N GLU A 15 10.43 -5.71 -11.77
CA GLU A 15 11.31 -4.88 -10.95
C GLU A 15 11.83 -3.65 -11.70
N ARG A 16 12.27 -3.82 -12.96
CA ARG A 16 12.68 -2.70 -13.81
C ARG A 16 11.52 -1.74 -14.08
N ALA A 17 10.36 -2.26 -14.47
CA ALA A 17 9.18 -1.43 -14.72
C ALA A 17 8.72 -0.64 -13.48
N ARG A 18 8.88 -1.22 -12.29
CA ARG A 18 8.64 -0.54 -11.01
C ARG A 18 9.67 0.56 -10.76
N ALA A 19 10.96 0.27 -10.93
CA ALA A 19 12.04 1.23 -10.76
C ALA A 19 11.91 2.43 -11.72
N GLU A 20 11.54 2.20 -12.97
CA GLU A 20 11.27 3.24 -13.96
C GLU A 20 10.10 4.14 -13.54
N THR A 21 9.00 3.54 -13.07
CA THR A 21 7.81 4.28 -12.61
C THR A 21 8.15 5.12 -11.37
N ALA A 22 8.92 4.56 -10.43
CA ALA A 22 9.39 5.27 -9.24
C ALA A 22 10.33 6.43 -9.59
N ARG A 23 11.27 6.21 -10.53
CA ARG A 23 12.16 7.24 -11.05
C ARG A 23 11.36 8.37 -11.70
N HIS A 24 10.35 8.04 -12.50
CA HIS A 24 9.51 9.04 -13.15
C HIS A 24 8.79 9.91 -12.11
N LEU A 25 8.22 9.31 -11.08
CA LEU A 25 7.61 10.05 -9.98
C LEU A 25 8.62 10.99 -9.30
N ASN A 26 9.84 10.50 -9.00
CA ASN A 26 10.87 11.33 -8.39
C ASN A 26 11.29 12.53 -9.27
N ILE A 27 11.37 12.33 -10.59
CA ILE A 27 11.67 13.41 -11.54
C ILE A 27 10.58 14.48 -11.49
N ILE A 28 9.30 14.09 -11.45
CA ILE A 28 8.17 15.03 -11.37
C ILE A 28 8.25 15.86 -10.09
N GLU A 29 8.48 15.20 -8.95
CA GLU A 29 8.59 15.87 -7.64
C GLU A 29 9.77 16.86 -7.61
N HIS A 30 10.93 16.47 -8.14
CA HIS A 30 12.08 17.35 -8.28
C HIS A 30 11.80 18.54 -9.20
N GLN A 31 11.11 18.32 -10.32
CA GLN A 31 10.74 19.41 -11.24
C GLN A 31 9.78 20.41 -10.60
N ILE A 32 8.82 19.93 -9.80
CA ILE A 32 7.91 20.77 -9.04
C ILE A 32 8.71 21.63 -8.05
N ALA A 33 9.58 21.01 -7.25
CA ALA A 33 10.40 21.72 -6.27
C ALA A 33 11.33 22.77 -6.92
N ALA A 34 12.08 22.37 -7.95
CA ALA A 34 12.97 23.28 -8.67
C ALA A 34 12.23 24.42 -9.37
N ARG A 35 10.97 24.21 -9.78
CA ARG A 35 10.14 25.29 -10.35
C ARG A 35 9.63 26.24 -9.26
N ALA A 36 9.14 25.71 -8.13
CA ALA A 36 8.71 26.53 -7.00
C ALA A 36 9.87 27.40 -6.48
N GLU A 37 11.06 26.83 -6.34
CA GLU A 37 12.26 27.55 -5.91
C GLU A 37 12.61 28.69 -6.89
N ARG A 38 12.60 28.42 -8.21
CA ARG A 38 12.85 29.45 -9.23
C ARG A 38 11.84 30.60 -9.18
N MET A 39 10.58 30.32 -8.87
CA MET A 39 9.55 31.36 -8.72
C MET A 39 9.87 32.27 -7.53
N VAL A 40 10.27 31.70 -6.38
CA VAL A 40 10.67 32.45 -5.19
C VAL A 40 11.93 33.27 -5.45
N ILE A 41 12.95 32.68 -6.10
CA ILE A 41 14.18 33.41 -6.47
C ILE A 41 13.84 34.59 -7.39
N THR A 42 12.98 34.39 -8.39
CA THR A 42 12.58 35.45 -9.32
C THR A 42 11.83 36.57 -8.60
N PHE A 43 10.89 36.22 -7.72
CA PHE A 43 10.16 37.20 -6.89
C PHE A 43 11.10 37.99 -5.98
N ARG A 44 12.03 37.30 -5.30
CA ARG A 44 13.02 37.91 -4.43
C ARG A 44 13.99 38.82 -5.17
N THR A 45 14.51 38.38 -6.33
CA THR A 45 15.34 39.21 -7.19
C THR A 45 14.59 40.48 -7.53
N LYS A 46 13.30 40.39 -7.87
CA LYS A 46 12.46 41.55 -8.16
C LYS A 46 12.24 42.49 -6.98
N ALA A 47 12.08 41.97 -5.78
CA ALA A 47 11.92 42.78 -4.56
C ALA A 47 13.21 43.51 -4.16
N ARG A 48 14.38 42.85 -4.29
CA ARG A 48 15.69 43.42 -3.91
C ARG A 48 16.26 44.42 -4.91
N GLN A 49 15.79 44.43 -6.17
CA GLN A 49 16.06 45.56 -7.08
C GLN A 49 15.68 46.90 -6.43
N PHE A 50 14.65 46.88 -5.58
CA PHE A 50 14.11 48.03 -4.88
C PHE A 50 14.59 48.15 -3.42
N GLY A 51 15.43 47.23 -2.92
CA GLY A 51 15.86 47.20 -1.52
C GLY A 51 17.24 46.58 -1.31
N ARG A 52 18.17 47.34 -0.69
CA ARG A 52 19.53 46.88 -0.37
C ARG A 52 19.53 45.97 0.86
N GLY A 53 19.50 44.65 0.63
CA GLY A 53 19.68 43.67 1.70
C GLY A 53 20.17 42.34 1.18
N LYS A 54 21.35 41.90 1.64
CA LYS A 54 21.79 40.51 1.51
C LYS A 54 21.11 39.73 2.62
N SER A 55 20.22 38.81 2.28
CA SER A 55 19.76 37.83 3.25
C SER A 55 19.59 36.45 2.61
N THR A 56 19.98 35.46 3.39
CA THR A 56 19.66 34.05 3.30
C THR A 56 18.14 33.86 3.13
N TRP A 57 17.71 32.67 2.70
CA TRP A 57 16.29 32.27 2.61
C TRP A 57 15.48 32.72 3.83
N THR A 58 14.45 33.56 3.64
CA THR A 58 13.68 34.18 4.72
C THR A 58 12.36 33.43 4.99
N PRO A 59 11.72 33.59 6.16
CA PRO A 59 10.42 32.96 6.41
C PRO A 59 9.31 33.32 5.39
N PRO A 60 9.20 34.57 4.88
CA PRO A 60 8.30 34.87 3.77
C PRO A 60 8.64 34.12 2.47
N ASP A 61 9.94 33.93 2.16
CA ASP A 61 10.37 33.14 1.00
C ASP A 61 9.93 31.66 1.15
N GLU A 62 10.06 31.09 2.34
CA GLU A 62 9.62 29.72 2.67
C GLU A 62 8.10 29.56 2.52
N HIS A 63 7.33 30.55 2.96
CA HIS A 63 5.87 30.54 2.79
C HIS A 63 5.49 30.52 1.31
N LEU A 64 6.05 31.44 0.53
CA LEU A 64 5.81 31.54 -0.91
C LEU A 64 6.26 30.28 -1.65
N TYR A 65 7.36 29.66 -1.22
CA TYR A 65 7.82 28.37 -1.74
C TYR A 65 6.78 27.27 -1.52
N ARG A 66 6.26 27.13 -0.29
CA ARG A 66 5.24 26.13 0.05
C ARG A 66 3.93 26.34 -0.70
N GLU A 67 3.50 27.59 -0.88
CA GLU A 67 2.33 27.93 -1.69
C GLU A 67 2.53 27.51 -3.14
N ASN A 68 3.66 27.90 -3.75
CA ASN A 68 3.98 27.51 -5.13
C ASN A 68 4.11 25.99 -5.29
N LEU A 69 4.71 25.30 -4.31
CA LEU A 69 4.75 23.84 -4.28
C LEU A 69 3.34 23.25 -4.28
N ALA A 70 2.43 23.76 -3.44
CA ALA A 70 1.07 23.26 -3.34
C ALA A 70 0.31 23.45 -4.67
N ILE A 71 0.43 24.62 -5.28
CA ILE A 71 -0.19 24.94 -6.58
C ILE A 71 0.33 23.99 -7.67
N LEU A 72 1.65 23.90 -7.84
CA LEU A 72 2.27 23.07 -8.88
C LEU A 72 1.99 21.57 -8.67
N ARG A 73 1.96 21.11 -7.42
CA ARG A 73 1.60 19.73 -7.09
C ARG A 73 0.13 19.46 -7.37
N PHE A 74 -0.74 20.43 -7.14
CA PHE A 74 -2.17 20.34 -7.47
C PHE A 74 -2.38 20.25 -8.98
N GLU A 75 -1.71 21.09 -9.77
CA GLU A 75 -1.75 21.04 -11.24
C GLU A 75 -1.35 19.67 -11.80
N ARG A 76 -0.33 19.03 -11.20
CA ARG A 76 0.16 17.70 -11.61
C ARG A 76 -0.47 16.54 -10.85
N ARG A 77 -1.52 16.78 -10.06
CA ARG A 77 -2.08 15.79 -9.13
C ARG A 77 -2.53 14.52 -9.84
N ALA A 78 -3.24 14.66 -10.96
CA ALA A 78 -3.77 13.53 -11.71
C ALA A 78 -2.66 12.59 -12.23
N GLU A 79 -1.54 13.17 -12.69
CA GLU A 79 -0.38 12.44 -13.17
C GLU A 79 0.34 11.70 -12.03
N ILE A 80 0.59 12.40 -10.92
CA ILE A 80 1.18 11.83 -9.70
C ILE A 80 0.35 10.65 -9.20
N ASP A 81 -0.97 10.83 -9.10
CA ASP A 81 -1.89 9.79 -8.62
C ASP A 81 -1.93 8.59 -9.58
N ALA A 82 -1.86 8.82 -10.89
CA ALA A 82 -1.82 7.75 -11.88
C ALA A 82 -0.54 6.90 -11.72
N LEU A 83 0.62 7.53 -11.55
CA LEU A 83 1.89 6.84 -11.32
C LEU A 83 1.91 6.11 -9.98
N ALA A 84 1.39 6.72 -8.91
CA ALA A 84 1.28 6.10 -7.60
C ALA A 84 0.42 4.83 -7.64
N ARG A 85 -0.76 4.88 -8.29
CA ARG A 85 -1.60 3.70 -8.51
C ARG A 85 -0.92 2.63 -9.34
N LYS A 86 -0.14 3.01 -10.36
CA LYS A 86 0.64 2.07 -11.17
C LYS A 86 1.69 1.36 -10.32
N LEU A 87 2.40 2.09 -9.45
CA LEU A 87 3.39 1.53 -8.54
C LEU A 87 2.76 0.56 -7.54
N ALA A 88 1.59 0.88 -6.99
CA ALA A 88 0.84 -0.03 -6.12
C ALA A 88 0.49 -1.35 -6.84
N ARG A 89 0.01 -1.27 -8.09
CA ARG A 89 -0.28 -2.47 -8.91
C ARG A 89 0.97 -3.30 -9.20
N GLN A 90 2.09 -2.65 -9.51
CA GLN A 90 3.37 -3.34 -9.76
C GLN A 90 3.89 -4.03 -8.49
N SER A 91 3.81 -3.38 -7.33
CA SER A 91 4.16 -3.98 -6.04
C SER A 91 3.27 -5.19 -5.73
N ALA A 92 1.96 -5.09 -5.92
CA ALA A 92 1.04 -6.21 -5.72
C ALA A 92 1.33 -7.39 -6.66
N ALA A 93 1.65 -7.13 -7.93
CA ALA A 93 2.03 -8.16 -8.88
C ALA A 93 3.33 -8.86 -8.50
N MET A 94 4.32 -8.13 -7.98
CA MET A 94 5.57 -8.70 -7.48
C MET A 94 5.34 -9.59 -6.25
N GLU A 95 4.53 -9.15 -5.29
CA GLU A 95 4.18 -9.96 -4.12
C GLU A 95 3.41 -11.23 -4.51
N ALA A 96 2.44 -11.13 -5.41
CA ALA A 96 1.73 -12.31 -5.94
C ALA A 96 2.68 -13.30 -6.63
N PHE A 97 3.71 -12.80 -7.33
CA PHE A 97 4.71 -13.65 -7.98
C PHE A 97 5.62 -14.36 -6.95
N ARG A 98 5.94 -13.69 -5.85
CA ARG A 98 6.74 -14.24 -4.73
C ARG A 98 5.98 -15.27 -3.91
N LEU A 99 4.68 -15.03 -3.70
CA LEU A 99 3.82 -15.89 -2.89
C LEU A 99 3.35 -17.14 -3.62
N ARG A 100 3.52 -17.25 -4.95
CA ARG A 100 3.13 -18.44 -5.71
C ARG A 100 4.06 -19.60 -5.36
N PRO A 101 3.64 -20.58 -4.51
CA PRO A 101 4.48 -21.71 -4.18
C PRO A 101 4.62 -22.54 -5.45
N HIS A 102 5.84 -22.99 -5.76
CA HIS A 102 5.99 -24.10 -6.70
C HIS A 102 5.21 -25.28 -6.11
N PRO A 103 4.17 -25.82 -6.77
CA PRO A 103 3.55 -27.05 -6.30
C PRO A 103 4.65 -28.11 -6.31
N ASP A 104 5.00 -28.61 -5.13
CA ASP A 104 6.00 -29.64 -4.96
C ASP A 104 5.59 -30.86 -5.79
N PRO A 105 6.33 -31.21 -6.87
CA PRO A 105 5.99 -32.37 -7.67
C PRO A 105 6.11 -33.70 -6.89
N GLY A 106 6.67 -33.68 -5.67
CA GLY A 106 6.76 -34.82 -4.77
C GLY A 106 5.46 -35.18 -4.02
N ALA A 107 4.45 -34.29 -3.98
CA ALA A 107 3.21 -34.56 -3.25
C ALA A 107 2.22 -35.49 -4.01
N MET A 108 2.51 -35.88 -5.25
CA MET A 108 1.65 -36.73 -6.08
C MET A 108 2.06 -38.21 -6.12
N SER A 109 2.99 -38.66 -5.28
CA SER A 109 3.45 -40.06 -5.27
C SER A 109 3.40 -40.70 -3.88
N GLN A 110 2.25 -40.64 -3.21
CA GLN A 110 1.82 -41.71 -2.30
C GLN A 110 0.44 -42.16 -2.73
N GLY A 111 0.42 -43.30 -3.43
CA GLY A 111 -0.80 -44.04 -3.73
C GLY A 111 -1.49 -44.51 -2.44
N ASN A 112 -2.76 -44.88 -2.60
CA ASN A 112 -3.71 -45.26 -1.56
C ASN A 112 -4.29 -44.06 -0.78
N ALA A 113 -5.22 -43.36 -1.45
CA ALA A 113 -6.48 -43.02 -0.80
C ALA A 113 -7.57 -43.24 -1.84
N THR A 114 -8.36 -44.29 -1.65
CA THR A 114 -9.63 -44.50 -2.35
C THR A 114 -10.49 -43.26 -2.16
N PHE A 115 -10.55 -42.40 -3.19
CA PHE A 115 -11.50 -41.30 -3.21
C PHE A 115 -12.90 -41.89 -3.39
N PRO A 116 -13.83 -41.70 -2.44
CA PRO A 116 -15.21 -42.07 -2.69
C PRO A 116 -15.77 -41.13 -3.75
N VAL A 117 -16.04 -41.70 -4.92
CA VAL A 117 -16.93 -41.11 -5.91
C VAL A 117 -18.29 -40.99 -5.21
N ASP A 118 -18.67 -39.74 -4.96
CA ASP A 118 -20.02 -39.25 -4.70
C ASP A 118 -20.16 -38.49 -3.37
N ARG A 119 -19.93 -37.17 -3.44
CA ARG A 119 -20.91 -36.19 -2.97
C ARG A 119 -20.53 -34.79 -3.42
N GLY A 120 -21.30 -34.30 -4.40
CA GLY A 120 -21.53 -32.87 -4.52
C GLY A 120 -22.26 -32.33 -3.28
N ILE A 121 -22.26 -31.00 -3.20
CA ILE A 121 -23.09 -30.14 -2.34
C ILE A 121 -22.53 -29.86 -0.93
N ARG A 122 -22.32 -28.54 -0.70
CA ARG A 122 -22.39 -27.77 0.57
C ARG A 122 -21.08 -27.22 1.15
N TRP A 123 -20.47 -26.25 0.45
CA TRP A 123 -19.71 -25.16 1.10
C TRP A 123 -20.58 -23.91 1.21
N ARG A 124 -21.59 -23.99 2.09
CA ARG A 124 -22.28 -22.84 2.71
C ARG A 124 -23.07 -23.36 3.90
N GLU A 125 -22.37 -23.55 5.02
CA GLU A 125 -22.89 -23.63 6.40
C GLU A 125 -21.78 -24.21 7.27
N ASN A 126 -20.80 -23.36 7.62
CA ASN A 126 -19.94 -23.65 8.75
C ASN A 126 -19.60 -22.36 9.48
N LEU A 127 -20.66 -21.65 9.94
CA LEU A 127 -20.52 -20.45 10.76
C LEU A 127 -21.62 -20.28 11.82
N ALA A 128 -22.44 -21.30 12.10
CA ALA A 128 -23.53 -21.13 13.07
C ALA A 128 -24.02 -22.40 13.78
N VAL A 129 -23.14 -23.33 14.20
CA VAL A 129 -23.54 -24.41 15.15
C VAL A 129 -22.37 -24.76 16.07
N GLN A 130 -21.97 -23.82 16.91
CA GLN A 130 -21.49 -24.15 18.27
C GLN A 130 -22.44 -23.48 19.25
N SER A 131 -23.66 -24.00 19.30
CA SER A 131 -24.62 -23.68 20.35
C SER A 131 -25.53 -24.89 20.54
N GLN A 132 -25.70 -25.25 21.81
CA GLN A 132 -26.55 -26.31 22.41
C GLN A 132 -25.86 -27.67 22.60
N ALA A 133 -25.88 -28.33 23.77
CA ALA A 133 -26.52 -28.11 25.07
C ALA A 133 -25.97 -29.16 26.09
N SER A 134 -25.50 -28.80 27.30
CA SER A 134 -26.21 -28.88 28.62
C SER A 134 -25.97 -30.20 29.38
N PRO A 135 -26.45 -30.41 30.64
CA PRO A 135 -26.39 -29.62 31.88
C PRO A 135 -25.94 -30.48 33.10
N THR A 136 -25.51 -29.88 34.23
CA THR A 136 -25.73 -30.50 35.57
C THR A 136 -25.91 -29.44 36.68
N ARG A 137 -27.17 -29.38 37.10
CA ARG A 137 -27.77 -28.98 38.38
C ARG A 137 -26.86 -29.05 39.62
N ARG A 138 -26.81 -27.98 40.43
CA ARG A 138 -27.49 -27.86 41.77
C ARG A 138 -27.19 -26.52 42.47
N LYS A 139 -28.27 -25.99 43.08
CA LYS A 139 -28.46 -25.05 44.21
C LYS A 139 -27.20 -24.69 45.03
N ALA A 140 -27.05 -23.48 45.59
CA ALA A 140 -27.91 -22.89 46.63
C ALA A 140 -27.44 -21.44 46.93
N VAL A 141 -28.35 -20.47 47.08
CA VAL A 141 -28.71 -19.79 48.36
C VAL A 141 -27.89 -18.53 48.68
N GLY A 142 -28.64 -17.44 48.92
CA GLY A 142 -28.22 -16.24 49.64
C GLY A 142 -27.58 -15.18 48.74
N GLY A 143 -28.00 -13.93 48.73
CA GLY A 143 -28.95 -13.23 49.56
C GLY A 143 -28.72 -11.73 49.40
N SER A 144 -29.81 -10.99 49.33
CA SER A 144 -30.00 -9.72 50.03
C SER A 144 -29.14 -8.48 49.66
N LYS A 145 -29.84 -7.49 49.09
CA LYS A 145 -29.93 -6.05 49.50
C LYS A 145 -28.62 -5.24 49.57
N GLY A 146 -28.56 -3.96 49.20
CA GLY A 146 -29.50 -2.90 48.83
C GLY A 146 -28.63 -1.75 48.27
N GLY A 147 -29.17 -0.81 47.49
CA GLY A 147 -29.61 0.49 48.02
C GLY A 147 -28.40 1.33 48.49
N GLY A 148 -28.10 2.52 48.00
CA GLY A 148 -28.76 3.49 47.14
C GLY A 148 -27.91 4.77 47.22
N LEU A 149 -28.28 5.76 46.38
CA LEU A 149 -27.92 7.19 46.46
C LEU A 149 -26.41 7.55 46.55
#